data_AF-A0A4Y8D7I0-F1
#
_entry.id   AF-A0A4Y8D7I0-F1
#
_cell.length_a   1.000
_cell.length_b   1.000
_cell.length_c   1.000
_cell.angle_alpha   90.00
_cell.angle_beta   90.00
_cell.angle_gamma   90.00
#
_symmetry.space_group_name_H-M   'P 1'
#
loop_
_entity.id
_entity.type
_entity.pdbx_description
1 polymer ?
#
loop_
_entity_poly.entity_id
_entity_poly.type
_entity_poly.pdbx_seq_one_letter_code
_entity_poly.pdbx_strand_id
1 'polypeptide(L)'
;MLKGWRTPWTYLDFRSKMKPVTERYFGNNPASTETEQVIQGRSGIIHGHEFFWKNGMRYIYGPDIRYYDTIVPEYKKEWYIYDYYYVSTMDTISLSYVDSPKSNSHLVTHMSESQWNLPRSNPHHLLNFPQEILYLILGFTLVTKDHTITPDVTLSNKRGSYKMSHSYTLDGKRYEPSLGPPDLITNEHLDHQFPLSTIITEKHHDSEGAYFMLHKVYRPMIDATILRVCKTISVQGTKILYGKNVFQFSMTLGSDGDPRYLAFGERNKQFMTLKHYFRTNWSSDPDGYFLMAIHAIKTQMSTFDLDDYLYYDHFIRFLHVIGPVKAAMIRKLHFHGRIVTHRCERFEPALRCEEDLYESLQLYIPLINKFCTRLQTLVIGIGEDKMNFPIVQAQERAIVRFEALEKLLRQLKTVRRLEINQWKEAEPNSNILEPGSIKLPHTFPELHRRRVEELERKVTGWFKERTNKWEHEENERQKTLMTHET
;
A
#
# COMPACT_ATOMS: atom_id res chain seq x y z
N MET A 1 -4.39 21.12 52.34
CA MET A 1 -4.71 19.67 52.38
C MET A 1 -4.90 19.24 50.93
N LEU A 2 -4.20 18.30 50.30
CA LEU A 2 -3.37 17.16 50.71
C LEU A 2 -2.09 17.14 49.85
N LYS A 3 -0.97 16.75 50.47
CA LYS A 3 0.31 16.44 49.81
C LYS A 3 0.25 15.01 49.23
N GLY A 4 0.83 14.81 48.05
CA GLY A 4 1.09 13.48 47.50
C GLY A 4 2.38 13.49 46.68
N TRP A 5 3.50 13.21 47.34
CA TRP A 5 4.78 12.94 46.67
C TRP A 5 4.77 11.48 46.19
N ARG A 6 5.15 11.24 44.93
CA ARG A 6 5.58 9.91 44.47
C ARG A 6 7.05 9.96 44.08
N THR A 7 7.82 9.08 44.70
CA THR A 7 9.23 8.82 44.49
C THR A 7 9.48 8.28 43.07
N PRO A 8 10.58 8.65 42.38
CA PRO A 8 10.98 8.02 41.13
C PRO A 8 11.53 6.62 41.40
N TRP A 9 11.23 5.68 40.50
CA TRP A 9 11.79 4.33 40.51
C TRP A 9 13.27 4.39 40.10
N THR A 10 14.14 3.70 40.83
CA THR A 10 15.57 3.61 40.53
C THR A 10 15.87 2.47 39.54
N TYR A 11 16.87 2.73 38.69
CA TYR A 11 17.31 2.00 37.50
C TYR A 11 17.76 0.53 37.70
N LEU A 12 17.69 -0.03 38.92
CA LEU A 12 18.24 -1.37 39.22
C LEU A 12 17.28 -2.55 38.93
N ASP A 13 15.99 -2.31 38.72
CA ASP A 13 15.00 -3.40 38.51
C ASP A 13 14.97 -3.98 37.09
N PHE A 14 15.65 -3.38 36.12
CA PHE A 14 15.55 -3.77 34.70
C PHE A 14 16.51 -4.88 34.25
N ARG A 15 17.53 -5.24 35.05
CA ARG A 15 18.63 -6.11 34.58
C ARG A 15 18.33 -7.62 34.57
N SER A 16 17.15 -8.08 34.97
CA SER A 16 16.87 -9.50 35.21
C SER A 16 16.18 -10.27 34.08
N LYS A 17 15.89 -9.66 32.91
CA LYS A 17 15.05 -10.30 31.87
C LYS A 17 15.60 -10.28 30.44
N MET A 18 16.91 -10.36 30.23
CA MET A 18 17.48 -10.65 28.91
C MET A 18 17.98 -12.10 28.84
N LYS A 19 17.28 -12.95 28.08
CA LYS A 19 17.85 -14.20 27.53
C LYS A 19 18.38 -13.91 26.13
N PRO A 20 19.59 -14.35 25.76
CA PRO A 20 20.08 -14.19 24.40
C PRO A 20 19.34 -15.14 23.45
N VAL A 21 18.95 -14.60 22.30
CA VAL A 21 18.45 -15.33 21.14
C VAL A 21 19.60 -16.15 20.56
N THR A 22 19.41 -17.46 20.44
CA THR A 22 20.39 -18.40 19.87
C THR A 22 20.23 -18.43 18.35
N GLU A 23 21.23 -17.94 17.63
CA GLU A 23 21.38 -18.20 16.19
C GLU A 23 21.72 -19.69 15.96
N ARG A 24 20.98 -20.32 15.05
CA ARG A 24 21.26 -21.68 14.58
C ARG A 24 22.48 -21.66 13.64
N TYR A 25 23.60 -22.16 14.14
CA TYR A 25 24.78 -22.50 13.34
C TYR A 25 24.57 -23.81 12.56
N PHE A 26 24.87 -23.80 11.26
CA PHE A 26 25.20 -25.00 10.48
C PHE A 26 26.72 -25.16 10.48
N GLY A 27 27.23 -26.33 10.91
CA GLY A 27 28.65 -26.72 10.91
C GLY A 27 29.22 -26.98 9.50
N ASN A 28 30.50 -27.27 9.26
CA ASN A 28 31.65 -27.63 10.10
C ASN A 28 32.93 -27.31 9.31
N ASN A 29 33.97 -26.73 9.93
CA ASN A 29 35.31 -27.32 10.01
C ASN A 29 36.29 -26.46 10.86
N PRO A 30 37.25 -27.07 11.58
CA PRO A 30 38.07 -26.37 12.57
C PRO A 30 39.50 -26.11 12.06
N ALA A 31 40.04 -24.91 12.34
CA ALA A 31 41.46 -24.70 12.69
C ALA A 31 41.76 -23.20 12.83
N SER A 32 41.95 -22.77 14.09
CA SER A 32 42.87 -21.73 14.59
C SER A 32 42.19 -20.90 15.67
N THR A 33 42.28 -21.41 16.88
CA THR A 33 41.83 -20.77 18.11
C THR A 33 42.81 -19.67 18.48
N GLU A 34 42.60 -18.45 17.96
CA GLU A 34 43.01 -17.24 18.66
C GLU A 34 41.78 -16.62 19.30
N THR A 35 41.87 -16.56 20.62
CA THR A 35 40.89 -16.06 21.59
C THR A 35 40.42 -14.65 21.26
N GLU A 36 39.26 -14.55 20.63
CA GLU A 36 38.43 -13.35 20.66
C GLU A 36 37.77 -13.27 22.06
N GLN A 37 38.54 -12.80 23.04
CA GLN A 37 37.95 -12.36 24.31
C GLN A 37 37.02 -11.20 24.01
N VAL A 38 35.71 -11.47 23.97
CA VAL A 38 34.68 -10.42 24.02
C VAL A 38 34.83 -9.74 25.37
N ILE A 39 35.66 -8.69 25.41
CA ILE A 39 35.72 -7.75 26.52
C ILE A 39 34.28 -7.22 26.67
N GLN A 40 33.57 -7.63 27.71
CA GLN A 40 32.33 -7.00 28.15
C GLN A 40 32.66 -5.55 28.54
N GLY A 41 32.74 -4.69 27.53
CA GLY A 41 33.24 -3.33 27.63
C GLY A 41 32.32 -2.46 28.48
N ARG A 42 32.94 -1.58 29.27
CA ARG A 42 32.26 -0.50 29.98
C ARG A 42 31.32 0.25 29.04
N SER A 43 30.02 0.20 29.32
CA SER A 43 29.05 1.12 28.75
C SER A 43 29.30 2.52 29.33
N GLY A 44 29.22 3.54 28.48
CA GLY A 44 29.24 4.94 28.88
C GLY A 44 28.38 5.77 27.92
N ILE A 45 28.39 7.09 28.08
CA ILE A 45 27.52 7.99 27.32
C ILE A 45 28.37 8.95 26.48
N ILE A 46 28.13 8.97 25.17
CA ILE A 46 28.70 9.95 24.23
C ILE A 46 27.53 10.73 23.61
N HIS A 47 27.54 12.06 23.76
CA HIS A 47 26.46 12.95 23.28
C HIS A 47 25.03 12.58 23.74
N GLY A 48 24.89 12.00 24.92
CA GLY A 48 23.59 11.54 25.43
C GLY A 48 23.14 10.18 24.90
N HIS A 49 23.97 9.50 24.10
CA HIS A 49 23.72 8.15 23.61
C HIS A 49 24.64 7.13 24.29
N GLU A 50 24.11 5.96 24.63
CA GLU A 50 24.93 4.85 25.13
C GLU A 50 25.85 4.35 24.01
N PHE A 51 27.15 4.24 24.32
CA PHE A 51 28.11 3.64 23.41
C PHE A 51 28.41 2.20 23.77
N PHE A 52 28.78 1.42 22.76
CA PHE A 52 29.22 0.03 22.90
C PHE A 52 30.56 -0.20 22.21
N TRP A 53 31.30 -1.18 22.69
CA TRP A 53 32.57 -1.60 22.09
C TRP A 53 32.34 -2.72 21.09
N LYS A 54 32.96 -2.62 19.91
CA LYS A 54 33.06 -3.70 18.94
C LYS A 54 34.42 -3.62 18.27
N ASN A 55 35.15 -4.74 18.21
CA ASN A 55 36.47 -4.81 17.57
C ASN A 55 37.46 -3.73 18.05
N GLY A 56 37.46 -3.44 19.36
CA GLY A 56 38.34 -2.41 19.96
C GLY A 56 37.98 -0.96 19.60
N MET A 57 36.83 -0.72 18.96
CA MET A 57 36.34 0.62 18.61
C MET A 57 35.04 0.94 19.34
N ARG A 58 34.83 2.22 19.65
CA ARG A 58 33.59 2.73 20.26
C ARG A 58 32.55 3.01 19.18
N TYR A 59 31.31 2.58 19.40
CA TYR A 59 30.18 2.80 18.52
C TYR A 59 29.02 3.43 19.28
N ILE A 60 28.30 4.34 18.64
CA ILE A 60 27.00 4.86 19.12
C ILE A 60 25.95 4.72 18.03
N TYR A 61 24.68 4.58 18.42
CA TYR A 61 23.57 4.74 17.50
C TYR A 61 23.22 6.22 17.38
N GLY A 62 23.41 6.77 16.19
CA GLY A 62 22.93 8.11 15.84
C GLY A 62 21.43 8.10 15.55
N PRO A 63 20.82 9.27 15.34
CA PRO A 63 19.43 9.37 14.92
C PRO A 63 19.22 8.67 13.58
N ASP A 64 18.06 8.03 13.44
CA ASP A 64 17.67 7.37 12.20
C ASP A 64 17.49 8.38 11.06
N ILE A 65 17.93 7.98 9.86
CA ILE A 65 17.77 8.78 8.65
C ILE A 65 16.56 8.27 7.88
N ARG A 66 15.52 9.11 7.80
CA ARG A 66 14.32 8.86 7.01
C ARG A 66 14.52 9.48 5.62
N TYR A 67 14.78 8.65 4.60
CA TYR A 67 15.06 9.13 3.25
C TYR A 67 13.77 9.36 2.44
N TYR A 68 12.85 10.14 2.99
CA TYR A 68 11.60 10.53 2.37
C TYR A 68 11.12 11.86 2.95
N ASP A 69 10.43 12.65 2.15
CA ASP A 69 9.91 13.93 2.61
C ASP A 69 8.78 13.67 3.59
N THR A 70 8.95 14.11 4.84
CA THR A 70 7.91 14.01 5.88
C THR A 70 6.88 15.13 5.75
N ILE A 71 7.24 16.19 5.03
CA ILE A 71 6.44 17.38 4.80
C ILE A 71 6.64 17.72 3.33
N VAL A 72 5.58 17.74 2.53
CA VAL A 72 5.62 18.47 1.26
C VAL A 72 5.70 19.96 1.64
N PRO A 73 6.78 20.66 1.31
CA PRO A 73 6.85 22.07 1.66
C PRO A 73 5.73 22.85 0.91
N GLU A 74 5.36 24.03 1.42
CA GLU A 74 4.41 24.96 0.77
C GLU A 74 2.92 24.57 0.79
N TYR A 75 2.47 24.10 1.96
CA TYR A 75 1.05 24.10 2.32
C TYR A 75 0.79 25.13 3.40
N LYS A 76 -0.24 25.94 3.21
CA LYS A 76 -0.77 26.78 4.28
C LYS A 76 -1.74 25.94 5.10
N LYS A 77 -1.58 26.00 6.42
CA LYS A 77 -2.59 25.47 7.33
C LYS A 77 -3.77 26.43 7.31
N GLU A 78 -4.91 25.95 6.87
CA GLU A 78 -6.17 26.69 6.93
C GLU A 78 -7.13 26.02 7.90
N TRP A 79 -7.61 26.81 8.85
CA TRP A 79 -8.61 26.35 9.81
C TRP A 79 -10.00 26.53 9.21
N TYR A 80 -10.83 25.49 9.31
CA TYR A 80 -12.23 25.56 8.92
C TYR A 80 -13.07 24.87 10.00
N ILE A 81 -13.80 25.69 10.76
CA ILE A 81 -14.56 25.30 11.94
C ILE A 81 -13.63 24.71 13.03
N TYR A 82 -13.63 23.39 13.25
CA TYR A 82 -12.84 22.67 14.26
C TYR A 82 -11.76 21.75 13.67
N ASP A 83 -11.65 21.73 12.34
CA ASP A 83 -10.64 20.97 11.61
C ASP A 83 -9.65 21.96 10.98
N TYR A 84 -8.44 21.48 10.66
CA TYR A 84 -7.55 22.23 9.77
C TYR A 84 -7.10 21.37 8.60
N TYR A 85 -6.83 22.09 7.51
CA TYR A 85 -6.53 21.56 6.20
C TYR A 85 -5.17 22.08 5.75
N TYR A 86 -4.46 21.28 4.99
CA TYR A 86 -3.22 21.63 4.31
C TYR A 86 -3.59 22.11 2.90
N VAL A 87 -3.86 23.40 2.74
CA VAL A 87 -4.22 23.97 1.44
C VAL A 87 -2.94 24.28 0.67
N SER A 88 -2.83 23.73 -0.53
CA SER A 88 -1.71 23.99 -1.42
C SER A 88 -1.63 25.48 -1.70
N THR A 89 -0.47 26.12 -1.46
CA THR A 89 -0.26 27.53 -1.81
C THR A 89 0.21 27.71 -3.26
N MET A 90 0.31 26.62 -4.02
CA MET A 90 0.94 26.61 -5.34
C MET A 90 0.09 27.25 -6.44
N ASP A 91 0.65 28.28 -7.08
CA ASP A 91 0.30 28.70 -8.44
C ASP A 91 1.04 27.88 -9.53
N THR A 92 2.06 27.08 -9.19
CA THR A 92 2.66 25.98 -9.99
C THR A 92 3.92 25.46 -9.29
N ILE A 93 4.09 24.15 -9.15
CA ILE A 93 5.33 23.57 -8.59
C ILE A 93 6.45 23.77 -9.61
N SER A 94 7.45 24.61 -9.28
CA SER A 94 8.68 24.68 -10.08
C SER A 94 9.45 23.36 -9.97
N LEU A 95 9.95 22.84 -11.09
CA LEU A 95 10.79 21.63 -11.11
C LEU A 95 12.03 21.78 -10.21
N SER A 96 12.57 23.00 -10.08
CA SER A 96 13.74 23.30 -9.23
C SER A 96 13.53 22.94 -7.75
N TYR A 97 12.29 22.98 -7.29
CA TYR A 97 11.94 22.64 -5.93
C TYR A 97 11.84 21.13 -5.74
N VAL A 98 11.26 20.43 -6.73
CA VAL A 98 11.17 18.96 -6.72
C VAL A 98 12.55 18.32 -6.77
N ASP A 99 13.51 18.98 -7.43
CA ASP A 99 14.89 18.53 -7.59
C ASP A 99 15.80 18.93 -6.41
N SER A 100 15.26 19.57 -5.37
CA SER A 100 16.04 19.93 -4.19
C SER A 100 16.45 18.69 -3.38
N PRO A 101 17.73 18.54 -3.00
CA PRO A 101 18.18 17.41 -2.19
C PRO A 101 17.43 17.35 -0.85
N LYS A 102 17.05 16.13 -0.42
CA LYS A 102 16.43 15.91 0.90
C LYS A 102 17.34 16.41 2.02
N SER A 103 16.76 16.85 3.13
CA SER A 103 17.53 17.14 4.35
C SER A 103 18.31 15.89 4.77
N ASN A 104 19.56 16.06 5.20
CA ASN A 104 20.49 14.95 5.51
C ASN A 104 20.83 14.03 4.32
N SER A 105 20.53 14.43 3.08
CA SER A 105 20.99 13.73 1.89
C SER A 105 22.50 13.53 1.90
N HIS A 106 23.27 14.50 2.40
CA HIS A 106 24.74 14.41 2.53
C HIS A 106 25.23 13.19 3.34
N LEU A 107 24.44 12.71 4.32
CA LEU A 107 24.77 11.52 5.10
C LEU A 107 24.55 10.23 4.29
N VAL A 108 23.62 10.27 3.33
CA VAL A 108 23.18 9.12 2.52
C VAL A 108 23.79 9.12 1.13
N THR A 109 24.25 10.29 0.66
CA THR A 109 24.87 10.47 -0.64
C THR A 109 26.15 9.66 -0.65
N HIS A 110 26.18 8.62 -1.50
CA HIS A 110 27.40 7.88 -1.71
C HIS A 110 28.47 8.83 -2.28
N MET A 111 29.74 8.65 -1.94
CA MET A 111 30.81 9.53 -2.44
C MET A 111 30.83 9.64 -3.97
N SER A 112 30.38 8.59 -4.67
CA SER A 112 30.25 8.59 -6.13
C SER A 112 29.14 9.49 -6.66
N GLU A 113 28.15 9.92 -5.87
CA GLU A 113 27.02 10.74 -6.36
C GLU A 113 27.48 12.09 -6.92
N SER A 114 28.60 12.64 -6.40
CA SER A 114 29.29 13.79 -6.99
C SER A 114 29.77 13.55 -8.43
N GLN A 115 29.86 12.28 -8.84
CA GLN A 115 30.28 11.80 -10.16
C GLN A 115 29.11 11.19 -10.95
N TRP A 116 27.85 11.31 -10.50
CA TRP A 116 26.70 10.73 -11.21
C TRP A 116 26.11 11.64 -12.28
N ASN A 117 26.41 12.95 -12.21
CA ASN A 117 26.09 13.92 -13.26
C ASN A 117 27.05 13.80 -14.45
N LEU A 118 27.13 12.60 -15.01
CA LEU A 118 27.96 12.33 -16.17
C LEU A 118 27.29 12.90 -17.43
N PRO A 119 28.04 13.47 -18.39
CA PRO A 119 27.49 13.85 -19.68
C PRO A 119 27.10 12.60 -20.47
N ARG A 120 26.16 12.73 -21.42
CA ARG A 120 25.69 11.61 -22.26
C ARG A 120 26.81 10.89 -23.01
N SER A 121 27.89 11.60 -23.33
CA SER A 121 29.09 11.07 -23.98
C SER A 121 29.94 10.15 -23.10
N ASN A 122 29.75 10.16 -21.78
CA ASN A 122 30.52 9.30 -20.89
C ASN A 122 30.02 7.85 -20.97
N PRO A 123 30.90 6.84 -21.17
CA PRO A 123 30.48 5.43 -21.30
C PRO A 123 29.73 4.89 -20.08
N HIS A 124 29.91 5.50 -18.90
CA HIS A 124 29.26 5.11 -17.65
C HIS A 124 27.97 5.89 -17.34
N HIS A 125 27.52 6.77 -18.24
CA HIS A 125 26.22 7.43 -18.09
C HIS A 125 25.11 6.36 -17.99
N LEU A 126 24.18 6.48 -17.04
CA LEU A 126 23.14 5.47 -16.77
C LEU A 126 22.44 4.95 -18.04
N LEU A 127 21.95 5.84 -18.90
CA LEU A 127 21.26 5.45 -20.14
C LEU A 127 22.19 4.90 -21.26
N ASN A 128 23.50 4.79 -21.03
CA ASN A 128 24.43 4.06 -21.93
C ASN A 128 24.54 2.59 -21.54
N PHE A 129 24.01 2.18 -20.39
CA PHE A 129 23.95 0.77 -20.04
C PHE A 129 23.00 0.00 -20.98
N PRO A 130 23.28 -1.29 -21.22
CA PRO A 130 22.34 -2.17 -21.92
C PRO A 130 20.95 -2.13 -21.29
N GLN A 131 19.93 -2.31 -22.13
CA GLN A 131 18.53 -2.17 -21.73
C GLN A 131 18.14 -3.13 -20.59
N GLU A 132 18.76 -4.30 -20.55
CA GLU A 132 18.59 -5.33 -19.53
C GLU A 132 19.06 -4.83 -18.16
N ILE A 133 20.23 -4.18 -18.12
CA ILE A 133 20.80 -3.60 -16.90
C ILE A 133 19.92 -2.45 -16.40
N LEU A 134 19.47 -1.57 -17.30
CA LEU A 134 18.51 -0.52 -16.95
C LEU A 134 17.22 -1.09 -16.37
N TYR A 135 16.70 -2.18 -16.93
CA TYR A 135 15.51 -2.84 -16.39
C TYR A 135 15.74 -3.53 -15.05
N LEU A 136 16.94 -4.02 -14.77
CA LEU A 136 17.29 -4.53 -13.45
C LEU A 136 17.32 -3.40 -12.40
N ILE A 137 17.97 -2.28 -12.73
CA ILE A 137 18.02 -1.09 -11.86
C ILE A 137 16.61 -0.57 -11.59
N LEU A 138 15.84 -0.29 -12.65
CA LEU A 138 14.46 0.18 -12.51
C LEU A 138 13.56 -0.84 -11.82
N GLY A 139 13.77 -2.14 -12.07
CA GLY A 139 13.07 -3.21 -11.39
C GLY A 139 13.33 -3.24 -9.90
N PHE A 140 14.58 -3.04 -9.48
CA PHE A 140 14.96 -2.94 -8.08
C PHE A 140 14.30 -1.74 -7.38
N THR A 141 14.20 -0.60 -8.07
CA THR A 141 13.65 0.63 -7.48
C THR A 141 12.12 0.72 -7.50
N LEU A 142 11.48 0.10 -8.50
CA LEU A 142 10.06 0.33 -8.80
C LEU A 142 9.15 -0.88 -8.56
N VAL A 143 9.69 -2.07 -8.25
CA VAL A 143 8.90 -3.31 -8.12
C VAL A 143 9.04 -3.92 -6.74
N THR A 144 7.91 -4.21 -6.10
CA THR A 144 7.86 -5.02 -4.87
C THR A 144 7.64 -6.48 -5.23
N LYS A 145 8.53 -7.37 -4.77
CA LYS A 145 8.43 -8.81 -5.09
C LYS A 145 7.35 -9.52 -4.28
N ASP A 146 7.25 -9.18 -3.00
CA ASP A 146 6.48 -9.96 -2.02
C ASP A 146 5.27 -9.20 -1.47
N HIS A 147 4.95 -8.05 -2.07
CA HIS A 147 3.91 -7.16 -1.56
C HIS A 147 2.90 -6.77 -2.64
N THR A 148 1.66 -6.62 -2.22
CA THR A 148 0.62 -5.96 -3.00
C THR A 148 0.56 -4.48 -2.66
N ILE A 149 0.43 -3.63 -3.67
CA ILE A 149 0.35 -2.18 -3.50
C ILE A 149 -1.13 -1.80 -3.39
N THR A 150 -1.55 -1.19 -2.29
CA THR A 150 -2.83 -0.46 -2.25
C THR A 150 -2.54 0.99 -2.58
N PRO A 151 -2.93 1.50 -3.76
CA PRO A 151 -2.76 2.92 -4.06
C PRO A 151 -3.57 3.76 -3.08
N ASP A 152 -2.91 4.75 -2.52
CA ASP A 152 -3.50 5.68 -1.57
C ASP A 152 -3.55 7.06 -2.20
N VAL A 153 -4.50 7.21 -3.13
CA VAL A 153 -4.72 8.46 -3.83
C VAL A 153 -5.42 9.41 -2.87
N THR A 154 -4.63 10.07 -2.03
CA THR A 154 -5.14 11.03 -1.05
C THR A 154 -5.64 12.27 -1.79
N LEU A 155 -6.96 12.47 -1.75
CA LEU A 155 -7.58 13.70 -2.23
C LEU A 155 -8.03 14.61 -1.10
N SER A 156 -7.87 14.22 0.17
CA SER A 156 -8.20 15.09 1.30
C SER A 156 -6.96 15.77 1.80
N ASN A 157 -7.04 17.08 1.94
CA ASN A 157 -6.04 17.85 2.64
C ASN A 157 -6.36 18.06 4.12
N LYS A 158 -7.39 17.42 4.68
CA LYS A 158 -7.67 17.49 6.12
C LYS A 158 -6.53 16.85 6.91
N ARG A 159 -6.01 17.50 7.96
CA ARG A 159 -4.83 17.02 8.71
C ARG A 159 -4.86 15.54 9.08
N GLY A 160 -5.97 15.10 9.68
CA GLY A 160 -6.11 13.72 10.14
C GLY A 160 -6.16 12.69 9.01
N SER A 161 -6.46 13.12 7.79
CA SER A 161 -6.60 12.26 6.61
C SER A 161 -5.53 12.50 5.55
N TYR A 162 -4.73 13.57 5.69
CA TYR A 162 -3.77 14.02 4.68
C TYR A 162 -2.47 13.24 4.78
N LYS A 163 -2.18 12.49 3.73
CA LYS A 163 -1.00 11.62 3.64
C LYS A 163 0.06 12.34 2.81
N MET A 164 0.92 13.08 3.50
CA MET A 164 1.91 13.96 2.86
C MET A 164 2.96 13.25 2.01
N SER A 165 3.14 11.93 2.12
CA SER A 165 4.21 11.24 1.37
C SER A 165 3.98 9.77 1.03
N HIS A 166 2.92 9.16 1.56
CA HIS A 166 2.59 7.77 1.29
C HIS A 166 1.46 7.72 0.27
N SER A 167 1.84 7.60 -1.01
CA SER A 167 0.89 7.40 -2.12
C SER A 167 0.41 5.95 -2.23
N TYR A 168 0.84 5.08 -1.31
CA TYR A 168 0.46 3.68 -1.26
C TYR A 168 0.67 3.06 0.13
N THR A 169 -0.01 1.94 0.37
CA THR A 169 0.27 0.99 1.44
C THR A 169 0.67 -0.36 0.85
N LEU A 170 1.38 -1.19 1.61
CA LEU A 170 1.74 -2.55 1.18
C LEU A 170 0.97 -3.57 2.02
N ASP A 171 0.38 -4.56 1.35
CA ASP A 171 -0.43 -5.62 1.97
C ASP A 171 -1.58 -5.10 2.84
N GLY A 172 -2.10 -3.92 2.51
CA GLY A 172 -3.20 -3.26 3.22
C GLY A 172 -2.80 -2.69 4.57
N LYS A 173 -1.54 -2.87 4.98
CA LYS A 173 -1.00 -2.32 6.23
C LYS A 173 -0.60 -0.87 6.00
N ARG A 174 -1.32 0.04 6.65
CA ARG A 174 -0.99 1.46 6.62
C ARG A 174 0.39 1.70 7.18
N TYR A 175 1.18 2.46 6.43
CA TYR A 175 2.39 3.06 6.91
C TYR A 175 2.06 4.42 7.54
N GLU A 176 1.36 4.42 8.67
CA GLU A 176 1.17 5.64 9.46
C GLU A 176 2.43 5.94 10.26
N PRO A 177 3.15 7.04 9.96
CA PRO A 177 4.22 7.48 10.83
C PRO A 177 3.60 7.64 12.22
N SER A 178 4.19 7.02 13.23
CA SER A 178 3.83 7.27 14.61
C SER A 178 4.08 8.76 14.92
N LEU A 179 3.09 9.58 14.59
CA LEU A 179 2.98 11.00 14.87
C LEU A 179 2.19 11.19 16.17
N GLY A 180 2.29 10.23 17.09
CA GLY A 180 1.95 10.51 18.47
C GLY A 180 2.81 11.69 18.96
N PRO A 181 2.32 12.45 19.96
CA PRO A 181 3.11 13.50 20.57
C PRO A 181 4.50 12.94 20.93
N PRO A 182 5.59 13.66 20.61
CA PRO A 182 6.96 13.22 20.90
C PRO A 182 7.15 12.76 22.36
N ASP A 183 6.33 13.30 23.25
CA ASP A 183 6.49 13.15 24.70
C ASP A 183 5.82 11.89 25.30
N LEU A 184 5.13 11.06 24.50
CA LEU A 184 4.36 9.91 25.02
C LEU A 184 4.71 8.55 24.39
N ILE A 185 5.71 8.48 23.52
CA ILE A 185 6.10 7.22 22.87
C ILE A 185 7.42 6.74 23.48
N THR A 186 7.34 6.04 24.60
CA THR A 186 8.48 5.35 25.24
C THR A 186 8.66 3.91 24.77
N ASN A 187 8.01 3.49 23.68
CA ASN A 187 8.18 2.14 23.14
C ASN A 187 9.38 2.08 22.19
N GLU A 188 10.53 1.69 22.73
CA GLU A 188 11.79 1.35 22.01
C GLU A 188 11.65 0.16 21.03
N HIS A 189 10.44 -0.41 20.89
CA HIS A 189 10.12 -1.51 19.97
C HIS A 189 9.18 -1.11 18.83
N LEU A 190 9.11 0.17 18.46
CA LEU A 190 8.49 0.53 17.19
C LEU A 190 9.35 -0.02 16.06
N ASP A 191 8.99 -1.22 15.58
CA ASP A 191 9.46 -1.75 14.31
C ASP A 191 9.39 -0.63 13.28
N HIS A 192 10.57 -0.19 12.84
CA HIS A 192 10.62 0.89 11.87
C HIS A 192 9.81 0.49 10.65
N GLN A 193 8.92 1.39 10.29
CA GLN A 193 7.82 1.16 9.38
C GLN A 193 8.26 0.89 7.93
N PHE A 194 9.49 1.25 7.62
CA PHE A 194 10.16 0.97 6.36
C PHE A 194 11.23 -0.09 6.58
N PRO A 195 11.51 -0.92 5.54
CA PRO A 195 12.66 -1.81 5.62
C PRO A 195 13.92 -1.00 5.93
N LEU A 196 14.70 -1.49 6.89
CA LEU A 196 16.05 -1.01 7.08
C LEU A 196 16.79 -1.23 5.75
N SER A 197 17.13 -0.14 5.07
CA SER A 197 17.79 -0.20 3.77
C SER A 197 19.28 -0.44 3.94
N THR A 198 19.92 0.31 4.82
CA THR A 198 21.34 0.22 5.10
C THR A 198 21.68 0.86 6.45
N ILE A 199 22.88 0.63 6.95
CA ILE A 199 23.45 1.32 8.11
C ILE A 199 24.67 2.10 7.63
N ILE A 200 24.65 3.41 7.81
CA ILE A 200 25.77 4.30 7.48
C ILE A 200 26.62 4.48 8.73
N THR A 201 27.93 4.43 8.54
CA THR A 201 28.90 4.56 9.62
C THR A 201 29.71 5.83 9.41
N GLU A 202 29.66 6.74 10.37
CA GLU A 202 30.45 7.97 10.35
C GLU A 202 31.52 7.94 11.43
N LYS A 203 32.73 8.39 11.11
CA LYS A 203 33.82 8.47 12.07
C LYS A 203 33.83 9.85 12.73
N HIS A 204 33.82 9.85 14.05
CA HIS A 204 33.84 11.04 14.89
C HIS A 204 34.99 10.94 15.91
N HIS A 205 35.28 12.05 16.59
CA HIS A 205 36.25 12.10 17.69
C HIS A 205 35.70 12.91 18.85
N ASP A 206 35.96 12.46 20.07
CA ASP A 206 35.73 13.18 21.33
C ASP A 206 37.05 13.26 22.13
N SER A 207 36.99 13.75 23.37
CA SER A 207 38.16 13.83 24.26
C SER A 207 38.73 12.47 24.67
N GLU A 208 37.97 11.38 24.49
CA GLU A 208 38.36 10.01 24.81
C GLU A 208 38.85 9.23 23.57
N GLY A 209 38.83 9.85 22.38
CA GLY A 209 39.41 9.31 21.14
C GLY A 209 38.42 9.20 19.97
N ALA A 210 38.68 8.30 19.03
CA ALA A 210 37.79 8.03 17.90
C ALA A 210 36.56 7.22 18.32
N TYR A 211 35.44 7.44 17.65
CA TYR A 211 34.26 6.59 17.73
C TYR A 211 33.50 6.59 16.40
N PHE A 212 32.59 5.62 16.23
CA PHE A 212 31.75 5.50 15.05
C PHE A 212 30.28 5.74 15.39
N MET A 213 29.62 6.62 14.65
CA MET A 213 28.17 6.82 14.74
C MET A 213 27.48 5.99 13.66
N LEU A 214 26.57 5.12 14.08
CA LEU A 214 25.77 4.27 13.21
C LEU A 214 24.40 4.91 12.98
N HIS A 215 24.10 5.23 11.73
CA HIS A 215 22.79 5.73 11.31
C HIS A 215 22.05 4.65 10.56
N LYS A 216 20.86 4.26 11.05
CA LYS A 216 19.96 3.40 10.27
C LYS A 216 19.26 4.24 9.21
N VAL A 217 19.32 3.80 7.96
CA VAL A 217 18.69 4.48 6.83
C VAL A 217 17.46 3.73 6.40
N TYR A 218 16.33 4.43 6.38
CA TYR A 218 15.05 3.90 5.96
C TYR A 218 14.64 4.50 4.61
N ARG A 219 14.38 3.65 3.63
CA ARG A 219 13.95 4.03 2.27
C ARG A 219 12.58 3.45 1.97
N PRO A 220 11.78 4.12 1.11
CA PRO A 220 10.55 3.53 0.62
C PRO A 220 10.86 2.27 -0.21
N MET A 221 9.98 1.27 -0.12
CA MET A 221 10.08 0.04 -0.92
C MET A 221 10.00 0.31 -2.43
N ILE A 222 9.25 1.33 -2.81
CA ILE A 222 9.14 1.84 -4.17
C ILE A 222 9.54 3.31 -4.15
N ASP A 223 10.59 3.65 -4.91
CA ASP A 223 11.01 5.03 -5.10
C ASP A 223 10.70 5.50 -6.52
N ALA A 224 9.48 6.05 -6.70
CA ALA A 224 9.03 6.56 -7.98
C ALA A 224 9.68 7.91 -8.37
N THR A 225 10.52 8.52 -7.52
CA THR A 225 11.20 9.78 -7.84
C THR A 225 12.13 9.63 -9.05
N ILE A 226 12.69 8.44 -9.26
CA ILE A 226 13.52 8.11 -10.42
C ILE A 226 12.81 8.37 -11.76
N LEU A 227 11.47 8.31 -11.80
CA LEU A 227 10.68 8.57 -13.01
C LEU A 227 10.71 10.03 -13.46
N ARG A 228 11.21 10.94 -12.63
CA ARG A 228 11.34 12.37 -12.92
C ARG A 228 12.65 12.73 -13.60
N VAL A 229 13.66 11.86 -13.51
CA VAL A 229 15.04 12.14 -13.98
C VAL A 229 15.08 12.50 -15.46
N CYS A 230 14.44 11.71 -16.32
CA CYS A 230 14.34 12.02 -17.75
C CYS A 230 13.18 11.29 -18.41
N LYS A 231 12.77 11.76 -19.60
CA LYS A 231 11.67 11.17 -20.38
C LYS A 231 11.87 9.66 -20.65
N THR A 232 13.09 9.24 -20.99
CA THR A 232 13.41 7.83 -21.27
C THR A 232 13.17 6.95 -20.05
N ILE A 233 13.73 7.34 -18.90
CA ILE A 233 13.52 6.63 -17.63
C ILE A 233 12.05 6.66 -17.23
N SER A 234 11.38 7.79 -17.39
CA SER A 234 9.95 7.92 -17.10
C SER A 234 9.12 6.92 -17.89
N VAL A 235 9.34 6.81 -19.21
CA VAL A 235 8.61 5.88 -20.08
C VAL A 235 8.92 4.42 -19.73
N GLN A 236 10.19 4.07 -19.51
CA GLN A 236 10.60 2.71 -19.19
C GLN A 236 10.16 2.28 -17.79
N GLY A 237 10.41 3.14 -16.81
CA GLY A 237 10.07 2.94 -15.41
C GLY A 237 8.56 2.91 -15.19
N THR A 238 7.76 3.73 -15.88
CA THR A 238 6.29 3.65 -15.81
C THR A 238 5.78 2.28 -16.26
N LYS A 239 6.33 1.71 -17.34
CA LYS A 239 5.97 0.35 -17.79
C LYS A 239 6.31 -0.71 -16.74
N ILE A 240 7.41 -0.54 -16.01
CA ILE A 240 7.81 -1.42 -14.92
C ILE A 240 6.88 -1.25 -13.71
N LEU A 241 6.67 -0.01 -13.26
CA LEU A 241 5.85 0.32 -12.09
C LEU A 241 4.43 -0.22 -12.23
N TYR A 242 3.75 0.03 -13.35
CA TYR A 242 2.38 -0.43 -13.52
C TYR A 242 2.27 -1.85 -14.06
N GLY A 243 3.27 -2.30 -14.84
CA GLY A 243 3.21 -3.60 -15.51
C GLY A 243 3.75 -4.78 -14.71
N LYS A 244 4.59 -4.54 -13.69
CA LYS A 244 5.21 -5.62 -12.89
C LYS A 244 4.70 -5.71 -11.46
N ASN A 245 4.11 -4.65 -10.92
CA ASN A 245 3.51 -4.69 -9.58
C ASN A 245 2.10 -5.27 -9.58
N VAL A 246 1.64 -5.61 -8.38
CA VAL A 246 0.27 -6.03 -8.10
C VAL A 246 -0.42 -4.90 -7.37
N PHE A 247 -1.54 -4.41 -7.92
CA PHE A 247 -2.35 -3.41 -7.23
C PHE A 247 -3.55 -4.06 -6.58
N GLN A 248 -3.84 -3.68 -5.34
CA GLN A 248 -4.99 -4.18 -4.60
C GLN A 248 -5.95 -3.07 -4.17
N PHE A 249 -7.22 -3.41 -4.09
CA PHE A 249 -8.28 -2.50 -3.64
C PHE A 249 -9.25 -3.24 -2.70
N SER A 250 -9.53 -2.60 -1.57
CA SER A 250 -10.54 -3.07 -0.62
C SER A 250 -11.89 -2.45 -0.92
N MET A 251 -12.95 -3.25 -0.86
CA MET A 251 -14.35 -2.77 -0.82
C MET A 251 -14.78 -2.41 0.61
N THR A 252 -13.91 -2.62 1.59
CA THR A 252 -14.13 -2.12 2.94
C THR A 252 -13.74 -0.64 2.96
N LEU A 253 -14.74 0.23 2.79
CA LEU A 253 -14.58 1.63 3.18
C LEU A 253 -14.40 1.63 4.70
N GLY A 254 -13.14 1.59 5.14
CA GLY A 254 -12.82 1.90 6.52
C GLY A 254 -13.39 3.28 6.84
N SER A 255 -14.01 3.41 8.00
CA SER A 255 -14.53 4.66 8.59
C SER A 255 -13.53 5.82 8.62
N ASP A 256 -12.26 5.55 8.31
CA ASP A 256 -11.13 6.42 8.56
C ASP A 256 -10.75 7.27 7.34
N GLY A 257 -11.42 7.08 6.20
CA GLY A 257 -11.29 7.98 5.06
C GLY A 257 -12.35 9.07 5.15
N ASP A 258 -12.11 10.12 5.91
CA ASP A 258 -12.85 11.38 5.77
C ASP A 258 -12.18 12.19 4.67
N PRO A 259 -12.65 12.13 3.41
CA PRO A 259 -11.88 12.67 2.32
C PRO A 259 -12.28 14.14 2.05
N ARG A 260 -12.83 14.82 3.07
CA ARG A 260 -13.17 16.25 3.04
C ARG A 260 -11.97 17.02 2.52
N TYR A 261 -12.18 17.82 1.47
CA TYR A 261 -11.15 18.66 0.90
C TYR A 261 -11.57 20.12 1.03
N LEU A 262 -10.63 20.96 1.44
CA LEU A 262 -10.78 22.41 1.46
C LEU A 262 -10.03 22.99 0.26
N ALA A 263 -10.75 23.61 -0.67
CA ALA A 263 -10.19 24.29 -1.82
C ALA A 263 -10.78 25.70 -1.91
N PHE A 264 -9.95 26.71 -2.17
CA PHE A 264 -10.43 28.08 -2.40
C PHE A 264 -11.33 28.63 -1.27
N GLY A 265 -11.08 28.22 -0.02
CA GLY A 265 -11.88 28.62 1.14
C GLY A 265 -13.23 27.89 1.29
N GLU A 266 -13.58 27.01 0.34
CA GLU A 266 -14.82 26.24 0.36
C GLU A 266 -14.56 24.76 0.63
N ARG A 267 -15.41 24.17 1.48
CA ARG A 267 -15.39 22.73 1.71
C ARG A 267 -16.05 22.05 0.51
N ASN A 268 -15.24 21.39 -0.30
CA ASN A 268 -15.73 20.57 -1.39
C ASN A 268 -16.09 19.18 -0.88
N LYS A 269 -17.24 18.68 -1.38
CA LYS A 269 -17.83 17.36 -1.12
C LYS A 269 -18.34 17.17 0.33
N GLN A 270 -19.64 16.88 0.46
CA GLN A 270 -20.23 16.56 1.77
C GLN A 270 -19.79 15.17 2.22
N PHE A 271 -19.86 14.91 3.53
CA PHE A 271 -19.62 13.55 4.04
C PHE A 271 -20.67 12.61 3.43
N MET A 272 -20.26 11.87 2.39
CA MET A 272 -21.12 10.92 1.72
C MET A 272 -20.67 9.52 2.03
N THR A 273 -21.56 8.75 2.64
CA THR A 273 -21.45 7.29 2.64
C THR A 273 -21.81 6.84 1.22
N LEU A 274 -20.82 6.43 0.39
CA LEU A 274 -21.05 5.94 -0.99
C LEU A 274 -22.25 4.99 -1.07
N LYS A 275 -22.35 4.12 -0.06
CA LYS A 275 -23.42 3.15 0.14
C LYS A 275 -24.83 3.69 -0.05
N HIS A 276 -25.11 4.89 0.44
CA HIS A 276 -26.46 5.42 0.33
C HIS A 276 -26.75 5.95 -1.08
N TYR A 277 -25.74 6.55 -1.72
CA TYR A 277 -25.85 7.13 -3.06
C TYR A 277 -26.00 6.07 -4.15
N PHE A 278 -25.15 5.03 -4.11
CA PHE A 278 -25.25 3.92 -5.07
C PHE A 278 -26.60 3.21 -4.95
N ARG A 279 -27.05 2.84 -3.75
CA ARG A 279 -28.23 1.98 -3.61
C ARG A 279 -29.55 2.65 -4.04
N THR A 280 -29.67 3.98 -3.97
CA THR A 280 -30.90 4.68 -4.34
C THR A 280 -30.94 5.14 -5.79
N ASN A 281 -29.79 5.52 -6.36
CA ASN A 281 -29.74 6.12 -7.71
C ASN A 281 -29.23 5.14 -8.78
N TRP A 282 -28.37 4.18 -8.42
CA TRP A 282 -27.82 3.19 -9.36
C TRP A 282 -28.90 2.31 -9.97
N SER A 283 -29.94 1.98 -9.22
CA SER A 283 -31.05 1.16 -9.72
C SER A 283 -31.80 1.83 -10.87
N SER A 284 -31.72 3.16 -10.99
CA SER A 284 -32.51 3.94 -11.92
C SER A 284 -31.81 4.17 -13.26
N ASP A 285 -30.47 4.30 -13.26
CA ASP A 285 -29.67 4.50 -14.48
C ASP A 285 -28.22 4.05 -14.25
N PRO A 286 -27.94 2.74 -14.22
CA PRO A 286 -26.56 2.28 -14.02
C PRO A 286 -25.65 2.70 -15.19
N ASP A 287 -26.19 2.71 -16.42
CA ASP A 287 -25.49 3.10 -17.66
C ASP A 287 -24.90 4.52 -17.59
N GLY A 288 -25.66 5.49 -17.07
CA GLY A 288 -25.19 6.87 -16.88
C GLY A 288 -23.94 6.97 -16.01
N TYR A 289 -23.85 6.22 -14.91
CA TYR A 289 -22.68 6.23 -14.02
C TYR A 289 -21.44 5.66 -14.72
N PHE A 290 -21.58 4.54 -15.43
CA PHE A 290 -20.45 3.96 -16.15
C PHE A 290 -19.93 4.92 -17.23
N LEU A 291 -20.83 5.57 -17.97
CA LEU A 291 -20.46 6.53 -19.00
C LEU A 291 -19.74 7.73 -18.42
N MET A 292 -20.20 8.25 -17.28
CA MET A 292 -19.55 9.35 -16.58
C MET A 292 -18.18 8.96 -16.04
N ALA A 293 -18.03 7.78 -15.43
CA ALA A 293 -16.74 7.25 -14.99
C ALA A 293 -15.75 7.11 -16.15
N ILE A 294 -16.20 6.54 -17.28
CA ILE A 294 -15.39 6.41 -18.50
C ILE A 294 -15.00 7.78 -19.04
N HIS A 295 -15.93 8.74 -19.06
CA HIS A 295 -15.67 10.10 -19.51
C HIS A 295 -14.60 10.74 -18.63
N ALA A 296 -14.80 10.77 -17.32
CA ALA A 296 -13.88 11.35 -16.35
C ALA A 296 -12.45 10.79 -16.47
N ILE A 297 -12.31 9.46 -16.59
CA ILE A 297 -10.99 8.82 -16.74
C ILE A 297 -10.35 9.18 -18.09
N LYS A 298 -11.12 9.22 -19.18
CA LYS A 298 -10.58 9.53 -20.52
C LYS A 298 -10.15 10.98 -20.66
N THR A 299 -10.99 11.91 -20.20
CA THR A 299 -10.77 13.35 -20.35
C THR A 299 -9.93 13.91 -19.23
N GLN A 300 -9.59 13.11 -18.21
CA GLN A 300 -8.83 13.52 -17.04
C GLN A 300 -9.49 14.75 -16.40
N MET A 301 -10.81 14.67 -16.18
CA MET A 301 -11.59 15.74 -15.54
C MET A 301 -10.89 16.21 -14.27
N SER A 302 -10.97 17.51 -13.97
CA SER A 302 -10.45 18.03 -12.72
C SER A 302 -11.04 17.26 -11.55
N THR A 303 -10.23 16.95 -10.54
CA THR A 303 -10.70 16.28 -9.33
C THR A 303 -11.88 17.03 -8.67
N PHE A 304 -11.93 18.36 -8.84
CA PHE A 304 -13.02 19.21 -8.35
C PHE A 304 -14.35 18.97 -9.06
N ASP A 305 -14.30 18.58 -10.32
CA ASP A 305 -15.47 18.36 -11.18
C ASP A 305 -15.93 16.90 -11.17
N LEU A 306 -15.22 16.01 -10.47
CA LEU A 306 -15.62 14.62 -10.34
C LEU A 306 -16.90 14.52 -9.51
N ASP A 307 -17.86 13.74 -9.99
CA ASP A 307 -18.98 13.32 -9.16
C ASP A 307 -18.48 12.62 -7.90
N ASP A 308 -19.21 12.78 -6.81
CA ASP A 308 -18.79 12.31 -5.51
C ASP A 308 -18.44 10.82 -5.55
N TYR A 309 -19.28 9.95 -6.11
CA TYR A 309 -18.99 8.52 -6.14
C TYR A 309 -17.66 8.18 -6.85
N LEU A 310 -17.25 8.93 -7.88
CA LEU A 310 -15.94 8.77 -8.54
C LEU A 310 -14.80 9.24 -7.65
N TYR A 311 -15.03 10.34 -6.93
CA TYR A 311 -14.07 10.94 -6.01
C TYR A 311 -13.76 10.04 -4.81
N TYR A 312 -14.78 9.37 -4.27
CA TYR A 312 -14.61 8.53 -3.09
C TYR A 312 -14.19 7.09 -3.41
N ASP A 313 -14.56 6.53 -4.56
CA ASP A 313 -14.20 5.14 -4.93
C ASP A 313 -12.70 4.99 -5.20
N HIS A 314 -12.03 4.11 -4.45
CA HIS A 314 -10.57 3.98 -4.50
C HIS A 314 -10.05 3.48 -5.85
N PHE A 315 -10.73 2.52 -6.47
CA PHE A 315 -10.29 1.94 -7.73
C PHE A 315 -10.50 2.89 -8.89
N ILE A 316 -11.69 3.51 -8.98
CA ILE A 316 -12.02 4.46 -10.03
C ILE A 316 -11.12 5.70 -9.94
N ARG A 317 -10.93 6.23 -8.73
CA ARG A 317 -10.01 7.33 -8.48
C ARG A 317 -8.59 7.00 -8.89
N PHE A 318 -8.11 5.78 -8.59
CA PHE A 318 -6.80 5.35 -9.05
C PHE A 318 -6.70 5.33 -10.57
N LEU A 319 -7.68 4.76 -11.27
CA LEU A 319 -7.72 4.76 -12.74
C LEU A 319 -7.74 6.19 -13.31
N HIS A 320 -8.50 7.09 -12.70
CA HIS A 320 -8.55 8.50 -13.05
C HIS A 320 -7.17 9.14 -12.94
N VAL A 321 -6.50 9.03 -11.79
CA VAL A 321 -5.20 9.69 -11.55
C VAL A 321 -4.07 9.16 -12.43
N ILE A 322 -4.04 7.87 -12.73
CA ILE A 322 -2.98 7.31 -13.58
C ILE A 322 -3.29 7.51 -15.08
N GLY A 323 -4.56 7.66 -15.41
CA GLY A 323 -5.06 7.80 -16.77
C GLY A 323 -5.00 6.52 -17.62
N PRO A 324 -5.63 6.54 -18.80
CA PRO A 324 -5.88 5.34 -19.60
C PRO A 324 -4.60 4.66 -20.09
N VAL A 325 -3.56 5.43 -20.42
CA VAL A 325 -2.30 4.89 -20.94
C VAL A 325 -1.57 4.04 -19.90
N LYS A 326 -1.56 4.49 -18.64
CA LYS A 326 -0.91 3.76 -17.53
C LYS A 326 -1.79 2.61 -17.05
N ALA A 327 -3.10 2.81 -16.98
CA ALA A 327 -4.06 1.75 -16.66
C ALA A 327 -3.95 0.55 -17.61
N ALA A 328 -3.74 0.80 -18.91
CA ALA A 328 -3.53 -0.25 -19.91
C ALA A 328 -2.25 -1.09 -19.67
N MET A 329 -1.31 -0.62 -18.84
CA MET A 329 -0.11 -1.37 -18.51
C MET A 329 -0.33 -2.38 -17.38
N ILE A 330 -1.38 -2.22 -16.57
CA ILE A 330 -1.66 -3.07 -15.41
C ILE A 330 -1.85 -4.52 -15.85
N ARG A 331 -1.08 -5.42 -15.24
CA ARG A 331 -1.15 -6.86 -15.51
C ARG A 331 -1.82 -7.67 -14.42
N LYS A 332 -1.81 -7.17 -13.17
CA LYS A 332 -2.30 -7.90 -12.00
C LYS A 332 -3.13 -6.96 -11.11
N LEU A 333 -4.35 -7.36 -10.80
CA LEU A 333 -5.26 -6.67 -9.89
C LEU A 333 -5.77 -7.63 -8.82
N HIS A 334 -5.85 -7.13 -7.59
CA HIS A 334 -6.41 -7.84 -6.45
C HIS A 334 -7.59 -7.02 -5.91
N PHE A 335 -8.72 -7.66 -5.71
CA PHE A 335 -9.87 -7.07 -5.02
C PHE A 335 -10.18 -7.91 -3.80
N HIS A 336 -10.52 -7.27 -2.70
CA HIS A 336 -11.06 -7.98 -1.54
C HIS A 336 -12.24 -7.23 -0.94
N GLY A 337 -13.20 -7.98 -0.43
CA GLY A 337 -14.44 -7.44 0.12
C GLY A 337 -15.36 -8.56 0.60
N ARG A 338 -16.57 -8.20 0.99
CA ARG A 338 -17.58 -9.15 1.46
C ARG A 338 -18.76 -9.17 0.51
N ILE A 339 -19.38 -10.34 0.33
CA ILE A 339 -20.68 -10.41 -0.36
C ILE A 339 -21.75 -10.15 0.68
N VAL A 340 -22.44 -9.01 0.56
CA VAL A 340 -23.46 -8.61 1.53
C VAL A 340 -24.75 -9.37 1.28
N THR A 341 -25.15 -10.19 2.26
CA THR A 341 -26.34 -11.06 2.16
C THR A 341 -27.50 -10.54 3.01
N HIS A 342 -27.19 -9.81 4.08
CA HIS A 342 -28.19 -9.16 4.91
C HIS A 342 -28.82 -7.96 4.19
N ARG A 343 -30.05 -7.60 4.59
CA ARG A 343 -30.64 -6.31 4.21
C ARG A 343 -30.28 -5.35 5.33
N CYS A 344 -29.43 -4.37 5.07
CA CYS A 344 -29.34 -3.23 5.97
C CYS A 344 -30.70 -2.53 5.93
N GLU A 345 -31.45 -2.59 7.02
CA GLU A 345 -32.65 -1.80 7.19
C GLU A 345 -32.27 -0.31 7.25
N ARG A 346 -33.13 0.56 6.73
CA ARG A 346 -32.87 2.01 6.61
C ARG A 346 -32.60 2.71 7.95
N PHE A 347 -32.90 2.05 9.08
CA PHE A 347 -32.90 2.65 10.42
C PHE A 347 -31.76 2.19 11.33
N GLU A 348 -31.09 1.08 11.02
CA GLU A 348 -29.79 0.83 11.65
C GLU A 348 -28.75 1.74 10.99
N PRO A 349 -27.76 2.27 11.73
CA PRO A 349 -26.75 3.10 11.13
C PRO A 349 -26.02 2.29 10.04
N ALA A 350 -26.44 2.51 8.79
CA ALA A 350 -25.87 1.95 7.56
C ALA A 350 -24.35 2.20 7.44
N LEU A 351 -23.83 3.05 8.34
CA LEU A 351 -22.43 3.30 8.65
C LEU A 351 -21.61 2.05 9.03
N ARG A 352 -22.23 0.93 9.42
CA ARG A 352 -21.48 -0.27 9.86
C ARG A 352 -21.41 -1.43 8.86
N CYS A 353 -22.27 -1.47 7.86
CA CYS A 353 -22.14 -2.49 6.82
C CYS A 353 -20.99 -2.08 5.88
N GLU A 354 -20.23 -3.02 5.32
CA GLU A 354 -19.20 -2.79 4.29
C GLU A 354 -19.79 -2.85 2.88
N GLU A 355 -19.14 -2.26 1.87
CA GLU A 355 -19.68 -2.28 0.51
C GLU A 355 -19.77 -3.71 -0.03
N ASP A 356 -20.83 -3.99 -0.78
CA ASP A 356 -21.01 -5.31 -1.38
C ASP A 356 -20.03 -5.48 -2.54
N LEU A 357 -19.13 -6.45 -2.38
CA LEU A 357 -18.14 -6.82 -3.40
C LEU A 357 -18.79 -7.08 -4.77
N TYR A 358 -19.98 -7.68 -4.80
CA TYR A 358 -20.68 -7.92 -6.07
C TYR A 358 -21.06 -6.60 -6.77
N GLU A 359 -21.56 -5.62 -6.01
CA GLU A 359 -22.01 -4.32 -6.57
C GLU A 359 -20.82 -3.50 -7.06
N SER A 360 -19.71 -3.49 -6.32
CA SER A 360 -18.47 -2.84 -6.76
C SER A 360 -17.89 -3.52 -8.00
N LEU A 361 -17.87 -4.85 -8.09
CA LEU A 361 -17.39 -5.56 -9.28
C LEU A 361 -18.29 -5.33 -10.50
N GLN A 362 -19.59 -5.15 -10.30
CA GLN A 362 -20.51 -4.79 -11.37
C GLN A 362 -20.11 -3.45 -12.01
N LEU A 363 -19.67 -2.49 -11.18
CA LEU A 363 -19.11 -1.21 -11.61
C LEU A 363 -17.72 -1.36 -12.27
N TYR A 364 -16.85 -2.17 -11.69
CA TYR A 364 -15.43 -2.23 -12.08
C TYR A 364 -15.15 -3.03 -13.34
N ILE A 365 -15.90 -4.11 -13.61
CA ILE A 365 -15.61 -4.99 -14.76
C ILE A 365 -15.69 -4.25 -16.10
N PRO A 366 -16.70 -3.40 -16.36
CA PRO A 366 -16.70 -2.55 -17.56
C PRO A 366 -15.47 -1.64 -17.66
N LEU A 367 -15.04 -1.05 -16.54
CA LEU A 367 -13.87 -0.17 -16.49
C LEU A 367 -12.56 -0.94 -16.70
N ILE A 368 -12.43 -2.12 -16.10
CA ILE A 368 -11.30 -3.05 -16.29
C ILE A 368 -11.20 -3.44 -17.77
N ASN A 369 -12.32 -3.86 -18.37
CA ASN A 369 -12.37 -4.21 -19.79
C ASN A 369 -12.01 -3.03 -20.70
N LYS A 370 -12.33 -1.79 -20.28
CA LYS A 370 -12.07 -0.58 -21.07
C LYS A 370 -10.63 -0.08 -20.95
N PHE A 371 -10.09 -0.04 -19.74
CA PHE A 371 -8.85 0.65 -19.42
C PHE A 371 -7.69 -0.30 -19.11
N CYS A 372 -7.94 -1.44 -18.46
CA CYS A 372 -6.92 -2.42 -18.08
C CYS A 372 -6.74 -3.49 -19.17
N THR A 373 -6.44 -3.05 -20.39
CA THR A 373 -6.44 -3.89 -21.60
C THR A 373 -5.37 -4.98 -21.61
N ARG A 374 -4.37 -4.91 -20.72
CA ARG A 374 -3.32 -5.93 -20.55
C ARG A 374 -3.41 -6.68 -19.23
N LEU A 375 -4.56 -6.59 -18.53
CA LEU A 375 -4.79 -7.35 -17.31
C LEU A 375 -4.77 -8.84 -17.62
N GLN A 376 -3.86 -9.58 -16.99
CA GLN A 376 -3.67 -11.02 -17.19
C GLN A 376 -4.15 -11.81 -15.98
N THR A 377 -3.95 -11.29 -14.78
CA THR A 377 -4.31 -11.94 -13.53
C THR A 377 -5.24 -11.06 -12.71
N LEU A 378 -6.32 -11.65 -12.24
CA LEU A 378 -7.24 -11.03 -11.30
C LEU A 378 -7.39 -11.96 -10.10
N VAL A 379 -7.25 -11.42 -8.89
CA VAL A 379 -7.47 -12.16 -7.64
C VAL A 379 -8.62 -11.52 -6.89
N ILE A 380 -9.57 -12.33 -6.41
CA ILE A 380 -10.74 -11.87 -5.67
C ILE A 380 -10.78 -12.58 -4.31
N GLY A 381 -10.55 -11.81 -3.25
CA GLY A 381 -10.71 -12.26 -1.87
C GLY A 381 -12.13 -12.01 -1.38
N ILE A 382 -12.87 -13.07 -1.05
CA ILE A 382 -14.26 -13.00 -0.56
C ILE A 382 -14.27 -13.28 0.94
N GLY A 383 -14.58 -12.25 1.73
CA GLY A 383 -14.77 -12.33 3.18
C GLY A 383 -16.21 -12.65 3.57
N GLU A 384 -16.38 -13.13 4.80
CA GLU A 384 -17.68 -13.49 5.36
C GLU A 384 -18.51 -12.26 5.76
N ASP A 385 -19.80 -12.28 5.45
CA ASP A 385 -20.76 -11.30 5.95
C ASP A 385 -20.97 -11.51 7.46
N LYS A 386 -20.53 -10.54 8.27
CA LYS A 386 -20.50 -10.64 9.74
C LYS A 386 -21.83 -10.30 10.43
N MET A 387 -22.88 -9.95 9.68
CA MET A 387 -24.15 -9.54 10.27
C MET A 387 -25.02 -10.76 10.64
N ASN A 388 -25.51 -10.78 11.88
CA ASN A 388 -26.41 -11.81 12.38
C ASN A 388 -27.79 -11.65 11.72
N PHE A 389 -28.08 -12.47 10.71
CA PHE A 389 -29.37 -12.49 10.00
C PHE A 389 -29.98 -13.90 10.04
N PRO A 390 -31.32 -14.07 9.95
CA PRO A 390 -31.93 -15.39 9.83
C PRO A 390 -31.27 -16.22 8.71
N ILE A 391 -30.72 -17.37 9.10
CA ILE A 391 -29.84 -18.21 8.27
C ILE A 391 -30.51 -18.53 6.91
N VAL A 392 -31.80 -18.85 6.89
CA VAL A 392 -32.54 -19.24 5.69
C VAL A 392 -32.57 -18.10 4.65
N GLN A 393 -32.92 -16.88 5.06
CA GLN A 393 -33.01 -15.74 4.13
C GLN A 393 -31.64 -15.30 3.63
N ALA A 394 -30.61 -15.34 4.49
CA ALA A 394 -29.24 -15.04 4.11
C ALA A 394 -28.72 -16.08 3.11
N GLN A 395 -29.05 -17.36 3.31
CA GLN A 395 -28.69 -18.43 2.41
C GLN A 395 -29.27 -18.25 1.01
N GLU A 396 -30.58 -18.01 0.86
CA GLU A 396 -31.22 -17.82 -0.45
C GLU A 396 -30.58 -16.65 -1.22
N ARG A 397 -30.36 -15.52 -0.53
CA ARG A 397 -29.74 -14.35 -1.14
C ARG A 397 -28.31 -14.59 -1.58
N ALA A 398 -27.50 -15.28 -0.77
CA ALA A 398 -26.15 -15.58 -1.23
C ALA A 398 -26.14 -16.57 -2.40
N ILE A 399 -27.10 -17.50 -2.54
CA ILE A 399 -27.15 -18.34 -3.78
C ILE A 399 -27.29 -17.43 -4.99
N VAL A 400 -28.28 -16.54 -4.97
CA VAL A 400 -28.55 -15.60 -6.08
C VAL A 400 -27.34 -14.70 -6.34
N ARG A 401 -26.70 -14.15 -5.30
CA ARG A 401 -25.54 -13.25 -5.43
C ARG A 401 -24.31 -13.97 -5.97
N PHE A 402 -24.01 -15.19 -5.52
CA PHE A 402 -22.87 -15.96 -6.03
C PHE A 402 -23.08 -16.41 -7.49
N GLU A 403 -24.30 -16.81 -7.88
CA GLU A 403 -24.62 -17.11 -9.28
C GLU A 403 -24.51 -15.86 -10.17
N ALA A 404 -24.97 -14.71 -9.68
CA ALA A 404 -24.82 -13.44 -10.39
C ALA A 404 -23.34 -13.05 -10.52
N LEU A 405 -22.56 -13.22 -9.46
CA LEU A 405 -21.12 -12.98 -9.46
C LEU A 405 -20.41 -13.88 -10.47
N GLU A 406 -20.75 -15.17 -10.54
CA GLU A 406 -20.21 -16.09 -11.55
C GLU A 406 -20.43 -15.55 -12.98
N LYS A 407 -21.69 -15.18 -13.30
CA LYS A 407 -22.05 -14.64 -14.62
C LYS A 407 -21.31 -13.33 -14.92
N LEU A 408 -21.17 -12.48 -13.93
CA LEU A 408 -20.48 -11.20 -14.03
C LEU A 408 -18.99 -11.39 -14.30
N LEU A 409 -18.31 -12.29 -13.58
CA LEU A 409 -16.88 -12.57 -13.76
C LEU A 409 -16.55 -13.11 -15.15
N ARG A 410 -17.45 -13.88 -15.77
CA ARG A 410 -17.29 -14.36 -17.15
C ARG A 410 -17.25 -13.23 -18.19
N GLN A 411 -17.64 -12.00 -17.84
CA GLN A 411 -17.56 -10.83 -18.72
C GLN A 411 -16.15 -10.22 -18.84
N LEU A 412 -15.19 -10.63 -18.02
CA LEU A 412 -13.80 -10.15 -18.10
C LEU A 412 -13.16 -10.57 -19.43
N LYS A 413 -12.68 -9.61 -20.22
CA LYS A 413 -12.23 -9.84 -21.60
C LYS A 413 -10.75 -10.17 -21.73
N THR A 414 -9.92 -9.73 -20.80
CA THR A 414 -8.44 -9.81 -20.92
C THR A 414 -7.81 -10.79 -19.94
N VAL A 415 -8.48 -11.05 -18.81
CA VAL A 415 -8.01 -11.94 -17.75
C VAL A 415 -7.84 -13.36 -18.28
N ARG A 416 -6.65 -13.92 -18.03
CA ARG A 416 -6.29 -15.32 -18.34
C ARG A 416 -6.33 -16.18 -17.08
N ARG A 417 -5.89 -15.63 -15.95
CA ARG A 417 -5.86 -16.30 -14.66
C ARG A 417 -6.75 -15.54 -13.68
N LEU A 418 -7.81 -16.19 -13.23
CA LEU A 418 -8.68 -15.69 -12.17
C LEU A 418 -8.50 -16.60 -10.95
N GLU A 419 -8.21 -16.01 -9.80
CA GLU A 419 -8.13 -16.69 -8.51
C GLU A 419 -9.22 -16.15 -7.59
N ILE A 420 -9.91 -17.04 -6.89
CA ILE A 420 -10.94 -16.68 -5.94
C ILE A 420 -10.56 -17.35 -4.62
N ASN A 421 -10.31 -16.54 -3.61
CA ASN A 421 -9.81 -17.00 -2.32
C ASN A 421 -10.79 -16.60 -1.22
N GLN A 422 -10.94 -17.45 -0.20
CA GLN A 422 -11.59 -17.01 1.03
C GLN A 422 -10.69 -16.01 1.75
N TRP A 423 -11.19 -14.80 1.96
CA TRP A 423 -10.46 -13.75 2.67
C TRP A 423 -10.69 -13.90 4.17
N LYS A 424 -9.63 -14.25 4.89
CA LYS A 424 -9.63 -14.24 6.36
C LYS A 424 -9.14 -12.88 6.80
N GLU A 425 -10.06 -12.05 7.29
CA GLU A 425 -9.63 -10.85 8.00
C GLU A 425 -8.84 -11.26 9.25
N ALA A 426 -7.78 -10.50 9.56
CA ALA A 426 -7.20 -10.57 10.89
C ALA A 426 -8.34 -10.35 11.89
N GLU A 427 -8.57 -11.32 12.79
CA GLU A 427 -9.63 -11.22 13.78
C GLU A 427 -9.52 -9.84 14.44
N PRO A 428 -10.59 -9.03 14.44
CA PRO A 428 -10.54 -7.76 15.15
C PRO A 428 -10.23 -8.10 16.61
N ASN A 429 -9.14 -7.54 17.15
CA ASN A 429 -8.71 -7.68 18.56
C ASN A 429 -9.75 -7.14 19.56
N SER A 430 -10.99 -6.91 19.15
CA SER A 430 -12.10 -6.61 20.03
C SER A 430 -12.47 -7.89 20.78
N ASN A 431 -11.87 -8.07 21.96
CA ASN A 431 -12.40 -8.91 23.03
C ASN A 431 -13.76 -8.34 23.48
N ILE A 432 -14.79 -8.48 22.63
CA ILE A 432 -16.15 -8.25 23.04
C ILE A 432 -16.51 -9.46 23.88
N LEU A 433 -16.35 -9.34 25.20
CA LEU A 433 -16.97 -10.26 26.15
C LEU A 433 -18.48 -10.16 25.94
N GLU A 434 -19.04 -11.07 25.14
CA GLU A 434 -20.49 -11.30 25.18
C GLU A 434 -20.83 -11.98 26.51
N PRO A 435 -21.65 -11.36 27.37
CA PRO A 435 -22.14 -12.03 28.56
C PRO A 435 -23.29 -12.96 28.16
N GLY A 436 -23.06 -14.27 28.21
CA GLY A 436 -24.13 -15.28 28.40
C GLY A 436 -24.95 -15.72 27.19
N SER A 437 -24.47 -15.62 25.95
CA SER A 437 -25.20 -16.07 24.76
C SER A 437 -25.01 -17.58 24.49
N ILE A 438 -26.14 -18.28 24.30
CA ILE A 438 -26.23 -19.66 23.83
C ILE A 438 -25.45 -19.79 22.51
N LYS A 439 -24.44 -20.67 22.47
CA LYS A 439 -23.68 -20.99 21.25
C LYS A 439 -24.61 -21.60 20.21
N LEU A 440 -25.27 -20.77 19.41
CA LEU A 440 -25.90 -21.22 18.18
C LEU A 440 -24.78 -21.75 17.26
N PRO A 441 -24.87 -22.99 16.76
CA PRO A 441 -23.80 -23.59 15.98
C PRO A 441 -23.54 -22.78 14.71
N HIS A 442 -22.28 -22.40 14.52
CA HIS A 442 -21.72 -21.61 13.41
C HIS A 442 -21.86 -22.32 12.04
N THR A 443 -23.09 -22.54 11.56
CA THR A 443 -23.36 -23.20 10.27
C THR A 443 -23.19 -22.26 9.08
N PHE A 444 -23.24 -20.95 9.29
CA PHE A 444 -23.13 -19.96 8.21
C PHE A 444 -21.72 -19.80 7.63
N PRO A 445 -20.63 -19.73 8.43
CA PRO A 445 -19.25 -19.67 7.92
C PRO A 445 -18.90 -20.83 6.99
N GLU A 446 -19.27 -22.06 7.39
CA GLU A 446 -19.03 -23.27 6.61
C GLU A 446 -19.77 -23.25 5.26
N LEU A 447 -21.02 -22.77 5.24
CA LEU A 447 -21.79 -22.62 4.01
C LEU A 447 -21.24 -21.53 3.10
N HIS A 448 -20.83 -20.39 3.67
CA HIS A 448 -20.18 -19.32 2.92
C HIS A 448 -18.89 -19.82 2.28
N ARG A 449 -18.04 -20.51 3.05
CA ARG A 449 -16.82 -21.14 2.56
C ARG A 449 -17.08 -22.09 1.40
N ARG A 450 -18.03 -23.01 1.54
CA ARG A 450 -18.40 -23.96 0.47
C ARG A 450 -18.82 -23.25 -0.82
N ARG A 451 -19.51 -22.11 -0.72
CA ARG A 451 -19.92 -21.30 -1.89
C ARG A 451 -18.74 -20.60 -2.54
N VAL A 452 -17.78 -20.10 -1.77
CA VAL A 452 -16.53 -19.54 -2.31
C VAL A 452 -15.76 -20.63 -3.05
N GLU A 453 -15.60 -21.83 -2.46
CA GLU A 453 -14.93 -22.98 -3.09
C GLU A 453 -15.67 -23.47 -4.35
N GLU A 454 -17.01 -23.46 -4.36
CA GLU A 454 -17.81 -23.79 -5.53
C GLU A 454 -17.65 -22.76 -6.66
N LEU A 455 -17.71 -21.46 -6.33
CA LEU A 455 -17.49 -20.37 -7.27
C LEU A 455 -16.08 -20.43 -7.86
N GLU A 456 -15.06 -20.61 -7.03
CA GLU A 456 -13.67 -20.79 -7.45
C GLU A 456 -13.56 -21.93 -8.46
N ARG A 457 -14.11 -23.11 -8.14
CA ARG A 457 -14.07 -24.29 -9.02
C ARG A 457 -14.71 -24.02 -10.37
N LYS A 458 -15.92 -23.45 -10.39
CA LYS A 458 -16.68 -23.18 -11.62
C LYS A 458 -15.98 -22.15 -12.50
N VAL A 459 -15.56 -21.04 -11.90
CA VAL A 459 -15.00 -19.91 -12.62
C VAL A 459 -13.57 -20.18 -13.06
N THR A 460 -12.72 -20.71 -12.18
CA THR A 460 -11.31 -21.00 -12.52
C THR A 460 -11.21 -22.06 -13.61
N GLY A 461 -12.08 -23.08 -13.58
CA GLY A 461 -12.18 -24.07 -14.65
C GLY A 461 -12.49 -23.43 -16.01
N TRP A 462 -13.50 -22.55 -16.05
CA TRP A 462 -13.87 -21.82 -17.26
C TRP A 462 -12.74 -20.91 -17.80
N PHE A 463 -12.04 -20.18 -16.93
CA PHE A 463 -10.91 -19.33 -17.35
C PHE A 463 -9.71 -20.15 -17.84
N LYS A 464 -9.46 -21.32 -17.25
CA LYS A 464 -8.41 -22.24 -17.72
C LYS A 464 -8.72 -22.77 -19.11
N GLU A 465 -9.94 -23.26 -19.34
CA GLU A 465 -10.39 -23.72 -20.66
C GLU A 465 -10.28 -22.62 -21.73
N ARG A 466 -10.77 -21.42 -21.40
CA ARG A 466 -10.68 -20.27 -22.29
C ARG A 466 -9.23 -19.88 -22.61
N THR A 467 -8.34 -19.91 -21.63
CA THR A 467 -6.92 -19.57 -21.83
C THR A 467 -6.23 -20.59 -22.72
N ASN A 468 -6.46 -21.89 -22.50
CA ASN A 468 -5.93 -22.95 -23.36
C ASN A 468 -6.39 -22.79 -24.81
N LYS A 469 -7.66 -22.42 -25.01
CA LYS A 469 -8.21 -22.14 -26.34
C LYS A 469 -7.47 -20.98 -27.03
N TRP A 470 -7.24 -19.88 -26.32
CA TRP A 470 -6.50 -18.75 -26.87
C TRP A 470 -5.04 -19.07 -27.21
N GLU A 471 -4.36 -19.85 -26.37
CA GLU A 471 -2.98 -20.27 -26.64
C GLU A 471 -2.90 -21.17 -27.87
N HIS A 472 -3.87 -22.06 -28.05
CA HIS A 472 -3.98 -22.87 -29.27
C HIS A 472 -4.21 -22.00 -30.51
N GLU A 473 -5.18 -21.07 -30.46
CA GLU A 473 -5.47 -20.15 -31.57
C GLU A 473 -4.28 -19.26 -31.94
N GLU A 474 -3.53 -18.76 -30.95
CA GLU A 474 -2.32 -17.96 -31.18
C GLU A 474 -1.22 -18.80 -31.83
N ASN A 475 -1.00 -20.03 -31.36
CA ASN A 475 0.00 -20.93 -31.94
C ASN A 475 -0.32 -21.27 -33.40
N GLU A 476 -1.58 -21.50 -33.74
CA GLU A 476 -1.99 -21.75 -35.14
C GLU A 476 -1.82 -20.51 -36.03
N ARG A 477 -2.08 -19.30 -35.51
CA ARG A 477 -1.80 -18.05 -36.23
C ARG A 477 -0.31 -17.87 -36.51
N GLN A 478 0.55 -18.12 -35.52
CA GLN A 478 2.00 -18.03 -35.69
C GLN A 478 2.53 -19.04 -36.72
N LYS A 479 2.01 -20.28 -36.72
CA LYS A 479 2.34 -21.28 -37.75
C LYS A 479 1.96 -20.79 -39.16
N THR A 480 0.76 -20.19 -39.28
CA THR A 480 0.24 -19.70 -40.56
C THR A 480 1.08 -18.53 -41.11
N LEU A 481 1.53 -17.62 -40.23
CA LEU A 481 2.43 -16.52 -40.60
C LEU A 481 3.78 -17.03 -41.11
N MET A 482 4.38 -18.01 -40.43
CA MET A 482 5.66 -18.60 -40.84
C MET A 482 5.58 -19.33 -42.20
N THR A 483 4.45 -19.95 -42.52
CA THR A 483 4.26 -20.63 -43.82
C THR A 483 4.06 -19.67 -45.00
N HIS A 484 3.72 -18.41 -44.76
CA HIS A 484 3.55 -17.40 -45.81
C HIS A 484 4.84 -16.62 -46.11
N GLU A 485 5.87 -16.72 -45.27
CA GLU A 485 7.16 -16.05 -45.46
C GLU A 485 8.20 -16.92 -46.19
N THR A 486 7.92 -18.21 -46.38
CA THR A 486 8.68 -19.16 -47.23
C THR A 486 8.02 -19.36 -48.58
#